data_AF-A0A8W8KLT5-F1
#
_entry.id   AF-A0A8W8KLT5-F1
#
_cell.length_a   1.000
_cell.length_b   1.000
_cell.length_c   1.000
_cell.angle_alpha   90.00
_cell.angle_beta   90.00
_cell.angle_gamma   90.00
#
_symmetry.space_group_name_H-M   'P 1'
#
loop_
_entity.id
_entity.type
_entity.pdbx_description
1 polymer ?
#
loop_
_entity_poly.entity_id
_entity_poly.type
_entity_poly.pdbx_seq_one_letter_code
_entity_poly.pdbx_strand_id
1 'polypeptide(L)'
;MQCSVRKLDKLTGDVALLRREVAELRGKSPASATSKAFKINTASCKRRFNLYLRSRFSCRPWLEVKSDDFKNEVHTCLAMDDMRTNPAAFQEMVSHSLHKFRELRNQFRRKILADKQSIPCKGLGELCYDIFHSYSKADECTLSQERMHATILLRHFLHKKRYFNDRTSASFWAEFRSFWEEIEKDGRPQKWERLEEIDKRRTERARD
;
A
#
# COMPACT_ATOMS: atom_id res chain seq x y z
N MET A 1 12.16 -27.96 -64.93
CA MET A 1 11.77 -26.64 -64.38
C MET A 1 10.31 -26.54 -63.91
N GLN A 2 9.32 -27.22 -64.53
CA GLN A 2 7.89 -27.10 -64.14
C GLN A 2 7.53 -27.59 -62.73
N CYS A 3 8.27 -28.54 -62.15
CA CYS A 3 7.94 -29.13 -60.84
C CYS A 3 8.22 -28.18 -59.65
N SER A 4 9.19 -27.28 -59.78
CA SER A 4 9.55 -26.31 -58.73
C SER A 4 8.58 -25.13 -58.66
N VAL A 5 8.01 -24.72 -59.80
CA VAL A 5 7.02 -23.62 -59.87
C VAL A 5 5.72 -24.03 -59.18
N ARG A 6 5.23 -25.25 -59.43
CA ARG A 6 4.01 -25.78 -58.77
C ARG A 6 4.15 -25.90 -57.25
N LYS A 7 5.36 -26.18 -56.73
CA LYS A 7 5.63 -26.18 -55.29
C LYS A 7 5.60 -24.76 -54.71
N LEU A 8 6.09 -23.78 -55.47
CA LEU A 8 6.07 -22.37 -55.07
C LEU A 8 4.63 -21.81 -55.01
N ASP A 9 3.80 -22.15 -55.99
CA ASP A 9 2.39 -21.72 -56.04
C ASP A 9 1.60 -22.31 -54.86
N LYS A 10 1.85 -23.59 -54.54
CA LYS A 10 1.22 -24.25 -53.38
C LYS A 10 1.64 -23.59 -52.06
N LEU A 11 2.93 -23.34 -51.87
CA LEU A 11 3.46 -22.64 -50.69
C LEU A 11 2.88 -21.23 -50.55
N THR A 12 2.67 -20.52 -51.66
CA THR A 12 2.10 -19.17 -51.66
C THR A 12 0.61 -19.21 -51.26
N GLY A 13 -0.14 -20.20 -51.73
CA GLY A 13 -1.52 -20.46 -51.32
C GLY A 13 -1.64 -20.80 -49.83
N ASP A 14 -0.76 -21.67 -49.33
CA ASP A 14 -0.74 -22.08 -47.92
C ASP A 14 -0.39 -20.91 -46.99
N VAL A 15 0.55 -20.04 -47.38
CA VAL A 15 0.88 -18.81 -46.62
C VAL A 15 -0.29 -17.83 -46.61
N ALA A 16 -1.03 -17.69 -47.71
CA ALA A 16 -2.21 -16.83 -47.77
C ALA A 16 -3.34 -17.32 -46.84
N LEU A 17 -3.56 -18.64 -46.81
CA LEU A 17 -4.50 -19.30 -45.89
C LEU A 17 -4.09 -19.09 -44.42
N LEU A 18 -2.83 -19.35 -44.08
CA LEU A 18 -2.31 -19.14 -42.73
C LEU A 18 -2.41 -17.68 -42.29
N ARG A 19 -2.16 -16.71 -43.18
CA ARG A 19 -2.35 -15.29 -42.87
C ARG A 19 -3.81 -14.93 -42.60
N ARG A 20 -4.74 -15.53 -43.35
CA ARG A 20 -6.18 -15.31 -43.16
C ARG A 20 -6.67 -15.93 -41.86
N GLU A 21 -6.20 -17.12 -41.53
CA GLU A 21 -6.53 -17.82 -40.29
C GLU A 21 -5.92 -17.11 -39.07
N VAL A 22 -4.69 -16.61 -39.17
CA VAL A 22 -4.10 -15.72 -38.16
C VAL A 22 -4.89 -14.42 -38.02
N ALA A 23 -5.38 -13.83 -39.11
CA ALA A 23 -6.21 -12.62 -39.05
C ALA A 23 -7.58 -12.90 -38.39
N GLU A 24 -8.21 -14.03 -38.69
CA GLU A 24 -9.44 -14.47 -38.03
C GLU A 24 -9.22 -14.78 -36.54
N LEU A 25 -8.14 -15.47 -36.19
CA LEU A 25 -7.78 -15.75 -34.80
C LEU A 25 -7.44 -14.48 -34.02
N ARG A 26 -6.86 -13.48 -34.69
CA ARG A 26 -6.65 -12.13 -34.12
C ARG A 26 -7.97 -11.36 -34.00
N GLY A 27 -8.89 -11.49 -34.95
CA GLY A 27 -10.22 -10.88 -34.92
C GLY A 27 -11.15 -11.50 -33.87
N LYS A 28 -11.03 -12.82 -33.65
CA LYS A 28 -11.71 -13.61 -32.61
C LYS A 28 -10.97 -13.60 -31.27
N SER A 29 -9.78 -12.99 -31.19
CA SER A 29 -9.09 -12.77 -29.94
C SER A 29 -9.93 -11.81 -29.08
N PRO A 30 -10.11 -12.05 -27.77
CA PRO A 30 -10.90 -11.17 -26.89
C PRO A 30 -10.35 -9.73 -26.80
N ALA A 31 -9.22 -9.45 -27.46
CA ALA A 31 -8.63 -8.14 -27.62
C ALA A 31 -9.42 -7.17 -28.51
N SER A 32 -10.39 -7.62 -29.32
CA SER A 32 -11.20 -6.74 -30.19
C SER A 32 -12.55 -6.32 -29.61
N ALA A 33 -13.01 -6.95 -28.52
CA ALA A 33 -13.94 -6.29 -27.63
C ALA A 33 -13.13 -5.20 -26.90
N THR A 34 -13.57 -3.96 -26.94
CA THR A 34 -13.12 -2.91 -26.01
C THR A 34 -13.30 -3.41 -24.59
N SER A 35 -12.33 -4.18 -24.09
CA SER A 35 -12.20 -4.55 -22.69
C SER A 35 -12.11 -3.22 -21.98
N LYS A 36 -13.20 -2.87 -21.30
CA LYS A 36 -13.35 -1.59 -20.62
C LYS A 36 -12.19 -1.51 -19.66
N ALA A 37 -11.17 -0.71 -20.01
CA ALA A 37 -9.98 -0.58 -19.19
C ALA A 37 -10.46 -0.20 -17.79
N PHE A 38 -10.08 -1.01 -16.79
CA PHE A 38 -10.40 -0.70 -15.41
C PHE A 38 -9.86 0.71 -15.12
N LYS A 39 -10.59 1.46 -14.30
CA LYS A 39 -10.17 2.77 -13.81
C LYS A 39 -10.64 2.91 -12.37
N ILE A 40 -9.72 2.86 -11.40
CA ILE A 40 -10.06 2.96 -9.97
C ILE A 40 -10.80 4.25 -9.63
N ASN A 41 -10.59 5.32 -10.41
CA ASN A 41 -11.26 6.60 -10.18
C ASN A 41 -12.77 6.57 -10.41
N THR A 42 -13.25 5.63 -11.22
CA THR A 42 -14.66 5.42 -11.57
C THR A 42 -15.20 4.08 -11.08
N ALA A 43 -14.37 3.25 -10.44
CA ALA A 43 -14.74 1.92 -9.95
C ALA A 43 -15.68 2.01 -8.74
N SER A 44 -16.64 1.08 -8.65
CA SER A 44 -17.64 1.02 -7.58
C SER A 44 -16.98 0.83 -6.20
N CYS A 45 -15.87 0.10 -6.17
CA CYS A 45 -15.11 -0.20 -4.95
C CYS A 45 -14.24 0.96 -4.43
N LYS A 46 -14.06 2.07 -5.17
CA LYS A 46 -13.08 3.13 -4.86
C LYS A 46 -13.14 3.62 -3.41
N ARG A 47 -14.33 3.94 -2.90
CA ARG A 47 -14.51 4.48 -1.55
C ARG A 47 -14.10 3.45 -0.50
N ARG A 48 -14.61 2.22 -0.62
CA ARG A 48 -14.28 1.10 0.26
C ARG A 48 -12.78 0.84 0.26
N PHE A 49 -12.17 0.76 -0.92
CA PHE A 49 -10.76 0.46 -1.06
C PHE A 49 -9.88 1.57 -0.46
N ASN A 50 -10.23 2.84 -0.68
CA ASN A 50 -9.53 3.96 -0.04
C ASN A 50 -9.63 3.94 1.49
N LEU A 51 -10.78 3.54 2.05
CA LEU A 51 -10.95 3.37 3.49
C LEU A 51 -10.09 2.22 4.02
N TYR A 52 -10.04 1.10 3.30
CA TYR A 52 -9.12 0.00 3.61
C TYR A 52 -7.66 0.48 3.63
N LEU A 53 -7.20 1.19 2.60
CA LEU A 53 -5.82 1.68 2.53
C LEU A 53 -5.48 2.66 3.67
N ARG A 54 -6.41 3.53 4.06
CA ARG A 54 -6.24 4.44 5.22
C ARG A 54 -6.12 3.67 6.53
N SER A 55 -7.00 2.70 6.74
CA SER A 55 -6.97 1.84 7.93
C SER A 55 -5.64 1.06 8.00
N ARG A 56 -5.22 0.40 6.92
CA ARG A 56 -3.93 -0.31 6.88
C ARG A 56 -2.74 0.62 7.13
N PHE A 57 -2.77 1.82 6.56
CA PHE A 57 -1.73 2.83 6.80
C PHE A 57 -1.57 3.17 8.29
N SER A 58 -2.68 3.24 9.04
CA SER A 58 -2.65 3.55 10.48
C SER A 58 -2.00 2.45 11.33
N CYS A 59 -1.99 1.21 10.86
CA CYS A 59 -1.28 0.11 11.53
C CYS A 59 0.16 0.01 11.06
N ARG A 60 0.41 0.21 9.76
CA ARG A 60 1.74 0.10 9.14
C ARG A 60 1.88 1.07 7.96
N PRO A 61 2.86 2.00 7.96
CA PRO A 61 2.92 3.08 6.99
C PRO A 61 3.57 2.69 5.64
N TRP A 62 3.76 1.40 5.37
CA TRP A 62 4.13 0.85 4.06
C TRP A 62 3.16 -0.24 3.65
N LEU A 63 3.04 -0.39 2.33
CA LEU A 63 2.15 -1.37 1.74
C LEU A 63 2.87 -2.69 1.49
N GLU A 64 2.30 -3.77 2.00
CA GLU A 64 2.75 -5.14 1.77
C GLU A 64 1.96 -5.77 0.61
N VAL A 65 2.31 -5.38 -0.62
CA VAL A 65 1.60 -5.85 -1.83
C VAL A 65 1.57 -7.37 -1.97
N LYS A 66 2.57 -8.05 -1.37
CA LYS A 66 2.68 -9.51 -1.40
C LYS A 66 1.83 -10.21 -0.35
N SER A 67 1.27 -9.51 0.64
CA SER A 67 0.46 -10.14 1.68
C SER A 67 -0.86 -10.64 1.11
N ASP A 68 -1.33 -11.77 1.62
CA ASP A 68 -2.58 -12.37 1.13
C ASP A 68 -3.79 -11.52 1.54
N ASP A 69 -3.76 -10.86 2.70
CA ASP A 69 -4.77 -9.88 3.10
C ASP A 69 -4.95 -8.77 2.06
N PHE A 70 -3.85 -8.23 1.53
CA PHE A 70 -3.90 -7.18 0.51
C PHE A 70 -4.46 -7.71 -0.81
N LYS A 71 -3.96 -8.86 -1.27
CA LYS A 71 -4.46 -9.48 -2.50
C LYS A 71 -5.94 -9.80 -2.40
N ASN A 72 -6.38 -10.36 -1.27
CA ASN A 72 -7.77 -10.72 -1.03
C ASN A 72 -8.69 -9.51 -1.04
N GLU A 73 -8.30 -8.39 -0.42
CA GLU A 73 -9.11 -7.16 -0.49
C GLU A 73 -9.16 -6.59 -1.91
N VAL A 74 -8.04 -6.60 -2.66
CA VAL A 74 -8.03 -6.18 -4.06
C VAL A 74 -8.96 -7.05 -4.90
N HIS A 75 -8.89 -8.38 -4.78
CA HIS A 75 -9.77 -9.28 -5.52
C HIS A 75 -11.24 -9.12 -5.11
N THR A 76 -11.53 -8.86 -3.83
CA THR A 76 -12.88 -8.56 -3.34
C THR A 76 -13.42 -7.28 -3.97
N CYS A 77 -12.60 -6.22 -4.04
CA CYS A 77 -12.97 -4.97 -4.68
C CYS A 77 -13.20 -5.13 -6.19
N LEU A 78 -12.30 -5.84 -6.88
CA LEU A 78 -12.42 -6.08 -8.32
C LEU A 78 -13.60 -6.97 -8.67
N ALA A 79 -14.01 -7.90 -7.78
CA ALA A 79 -15.21 -8.71 -7.98
C ALA A 79 -16.50 -7.87 -8.01
N MET A 80 -16.52 -6.67 -7.40
CA MET A 80 -17.68 -5.77 -7.45
C MET A 80 -17.94 -5.18 -8.84
N ASP A 81 -16.93 -5.19 -9.71
CA ASP A 81 -17.00 -4.64 -11.08
C ASP A 81 -16.71 -5.74 -12.13
N ASP A 82 -16.89 -7.03 -11.78
CA ASP A 82 -16.62 -8.22 -12.63
C ASP A 82 -15.18 -8.32 -13.16
N MET A 83 -14.21 -7.73 -12.45
CA MET A 83 -12.80 -7.65 -12.83
C MET A 83 -11.87 -8.53 -11.99
N ARG A 84 -12.41 -9.45 -11.17
CA ARG A 84 -11.66 -10.22 -10.16
C ARG A 84 -10.39 -10.88 -10.69
N THR A 85 -10.47 -11.47 -11.88
CA THR A 85 -9.38 -12.24 -12.51
C THR A 85 -8.55 -11.40 -13.49
N ASN A 86 -8.88 -10.12 -13.68
CA ASN A 86 -8.21 -9.25 -14.65
C ASN A 86 -6.84 -8.80 -14.10
N PRO A 87 -5.72 -9.24 -14.70
CA PRO A 87 -4.38 -8.91 -14.20
C PRO A 87 -4.06 -7.41 -14.32
N ALA A 88 -4.56 -6.74 -15.36
CA ALA A 88 -4.32 -5.31 -15.56
C ALA A 88 -5.05 -4.48 -14.50
N ALA A 89 -6.30 -4.85 -14.17
CA ALA A 89 -7.07 -4.22 -13.10
C ALA A 89 -6.38 -4.41 -11.73
N PHE A 90 -5.82 -5.60 -11.46
CA PHE A 90 -5.03 -5.84 -10.27
C PHE A 90 -3.79 -4.92 -10.20
N GLN A 91 -3.02 -4.81 -11.29
CA GLN A 91 -1.84 -3.93 -11.33
C GLN A 91 -2.20 -2.45 -11.16
N GLU A 92 -3.36 -2.03 -11.66
CA GLU A 92 -3.85 -0.69 -11.42
C GLU A 92 -4.20 -0.45 -9.95
N MET A 93 -4.89 -1.40 -9.29
CA MET A 93 -5.18 -1.34 -7.86
C MET A 93 -3.89 -1.26 -7.01
N VAL A 94 -2.86 -2.01 -7.38
CA VAL A 94 -1.53 -1.93 -6.76
C VAL A 94 -0.93 -0.53 -6.95
N SER A 95 -0.91 -0.02 -8.18
CA SER A 95 -0.36 1.30 -8.50
C SER A 95 -1.07 2.42 -7.76
N HIS A 96 -2.40 2.38 -7.71
CA HIS A 96 -3.23 3.28 -6.91
C HIS A 96 -2.89 3.22 -5.42
N SER A 97 -2.73 2.01 -4.88
CA SER A 97 -2.39 1.81 -3.46
C SER A 97 -1.03 2.40 -3.10
N LEU A 98 -0.02 2.19 -3.95
CA LEU A 98 1.32 2.77 -3.76
C LEU A 98 1.29 4.30 -3.81
N HIS A 99 0.55 4.86 -4.78
CA HIS A 99 0.33 6.31 -4.85
C HIS A 99 -0.35 6.81 -3.58
N LYS A 100 -1.41 6.13 -3.14
CA LYS A 100 -2.17 6.52 -1.95
C LYS A 100 -1.31 6.49 -0.68
N PHE A 101 -0.49 5.46 -0.50
CA PHE A 101 0.44 5.37 0.63
C PHE A 101 1.50 6.48 0.59
N ARG A 102 1.97 6.89 -0.59
CA ARG A 102 2.85 8.07 -0.71
C ARG A 102 2.16 9.35 -0.24
N GLU A 103 0.90 9.58 -0.64
CA GLU A 103 0.11 10.74 -0.17
C GLU A 103 -0.08 10.72 1.34
N LEU A 104 -0.52 9.59 1.90
CA LEU A 104 -0.80 9.44 3.33
C LEU A 104 0.47 9.67 4.15
N ARG A 105 1.61 9.10 3.71
CA ARG A 105 2.93 9.37 4.29
C ARG A 105 3.26 10.86 4.29
N ASN A 106 3.09 11.56 3.17
CA ASN A 106 3.37 12.99 3.11
C ASN A 106 2.49 13.80 4.06
N GLN A 107 1.20 13.48 4.14
CA GLN A 107 0.26 14.13 5.07
C GLN A 107 0.65 13.86 6.53
N PHE A 108 0.90 12.59 6.85
CA PHE A 108 1.27 12.15 8.19
C PHE A 108 2.57 12.80 8.66
N ARG A 109 3.61 12.78 7.81
CA ARG A 109 4.89 13.42 8.12
C ARG A 109 4.74 14.91 8.41
N ARG A 110 3.94 15.64 7.60
CA ARG A 110 3.67 17.05 7.86
C ARG A 110 2.98 17.26 9.21
N LYS A 111 1.98 16.44 9.53
CA LYS A 111 1.27 16.49 10.81
C LYS A 111 2.21 16.28 12.00
N ILE A 112 2.99 15.19 11.98
CA ILE A 112 3.94 14.85 13.04
C ILE A 112 5.02 15.93 13.21
N LEU A 113 5.53 16.50 12.13
CA LEU A 113 6.61 17.48 12.20
C LEU A 113 6.14 18.92 12.42
N ALA A 114 4.85 19.20 12.26
CA ALA A 114 4.26 20.47 12.66
C ALA A 114 4.08 20.55 14.19
N ASP A 115 3.80 19.41 14.83
CA ASP A 115 3.48 19.32 16.25
C ASP A 115 4.64 18.76 17.09
N LYS A 116 5.83 19.32 16.92
CA LYS A 116 7.05 18.82 17.59
C LYS A 116 7.02 18.99 19.12
N GLN A 117 6.23 19.94 19.62
CA GLN A 117 6.18 20.26 21.05
C GLN A 117 5.21 19.39 21.82
N SER A 118 4.05 19.01 21.25
CA SER A 118 3.06 18.23 22.00
C SER A 118 3.31 16.71 21.93
N ILE A 119 3.90 16.22 20.83
CA ILE A 119 4.16 14.78 20.65
C ILE A 119 5.00 14.16 21.78
N PRO A 120 6.09 14.80 22.27
CA PRO A 120 6.88 14.27 23.38
C PRO A 120 6.12 14.17 24.71
N CYS A 121 5.12 15.04 24.95
CA CYS A 121 4.44 15.16 26.24
C CYS A 121 3.03 14.54 26.24
N LYS A 122 2.43 14.19 25.10
CA LYS A 122 1.10 13.55 25.06
C LYS A 122 1.10 12.12 25.58
N GLY A 123 0.01 11.73 26.25
CA GLY A 123 -0.16 10.34 26.69
C GLY A 123 -0.19 9.39 25.49
N LEU A 124 0.16 8.12 25.66
CA LEU A 124 0.20 7.18 24.53
C LEU A 124 -1.15 7.04 23.82
N GLY A 125 -2.24 6.86 24.57
CA GLY A 125 -3.59 6.78 23.99
C GLY A 125 -4.02 8.08 23.31
N GLU A 126 -3.74 9.22 23.93
CA GLU A 126 -4.03 10.55 23.39
C GLU A 126 -3.30 10.79 22.07
N LEU A 127 -1.98 10.53 22.05
CA LEU A 127 -1.19 10.67 20.84
C LEU A 127 -1.66 9.71 19.74
N CYS A 128 -1.94 8.46 20.09
CA CYS A 128 -2.44 7.45 19.16
C CYS A 128 -3.75 7.90 18.51
N TYR A 129 -4.69 8.38 19.33
CA TYR A 129 -5.94 8.94 18.84
C TYR A 129 -5.67 10.12 17.91
N ASP A 130 -4.92 11.11 18.37
CA ASP A 130 -4.61 12.33 17.61
C ASP A 130 -4.02 12.03 16.24
N ILE A 131 -3.08 11.08 16.14
CA ILE A 131 -2.40 10.80 14.87
C ILE A 131 -3.22 9.86 13.97
N PHE A 132 -3.98 8.91 14.52
CA PHE A 132 -4.62 7.84 13.73
C PHE A 132 -6.15 7.90 13.61
N HIS A 133 -6.87 8.69 14.40
CA HIS A 133 -8.34 8.72 14.36
C HIS A 133 -8.88 9.03 12.95
N SER A 134 -8.27 10.00 12.25
CA SER A 134 -8.69 10.40 10.90
C SER A 134 -8.44 9.31 9.83
N TYR A 135 -7.64 8.29 10.13
CA TYR A 135 -7.30 7.19 9.23
C TYR A 135 -8.10 5.92 9.51
N SER A 136 -8.72 5.82 10.69
CA SER A 136 -9.54 4.67 11.10
C SER A 136 -10.89 4.69 10.39
N LYS A 137 -11.46 3.51 10.13
CA LYS A 137 -12.87 3.41 9.71
C LYS A 137 -13.80 3.62 10.91
N ALA A 138 -15.07 3.94 10.65
CA ALA A 138 -16.04 4.25 11.70
C ALA A 138 -16.29 3.08 12.69
N ASP A 139 -16.12 1.85 12.21
CA ASP A 139 -16.30 0.59 12.94
C ASP A 139 -15.00 0.04 13.57
N GLU A 140 -13.87 0.73 13.39
CA GLU A 140 -12.58 0.28 13.90
C GLU A 140 -12.19 1.00 15.19
N CYS A 141 -11.67 0.25 16.17
CA CYS A 141 -11.09 0.83 17.38
C CYS A 141 -9.75 1.53 17.06
N THR A 142 -9.72 2.88 17.10
CA THR A 142 -8.48 3.66 16.88
C THR A 142 -7.38 3.30 17.89
N LEU A 143 -7.74 2.92 19.12
CA LEU A 143 -6.79 2.52 20.16
C LEU A 143 -6.46 1.03 20.13
N SER A 144 -6.51 0.40 18.94
CA SER A 144 -6.10 -0.99 18.78
C SER A 144 -4.62 -1.17 19.14
N GLN A 145 -4.25 -2.37 19.59
CA GLN A 145 -2.88 -2.69 19.98
C GLN A 145 -1.87 -2.40 18.86
N GLU A 146 -2.22 -2.71 17.60
CA GLU A 146 -1.36 -2.40 16.44
C GLU A 146 -1.06 -0.90 16.30
N ARG A 147 -2.08 -0.04 16.49
CA ARG A 147 -1.92 1.43 16.39
C ARG A 147 -1.18 1.99 17.60
N MET A 148 -1.38 1.41 18.78
CA MET A 148 -0.61 1.75 19.97
C MET A 148 0.87 1.41 19.77
N HIS A 149 1.19 0.21 19.28
CA HIS A 149 2.55 -0.17 18.90
C HIS A 149 3.15 0.74 17.83
N ALA A 150 2.37 1.08 16.80
CA ALA A 150 2.78 2.03 15.76
C ALA A 150 3.15 3.40 16.35
N THR A 151 2.36 3.87 17.33
CA THR A 151 2.58 5.13 18.03
C THR A 151 3.87 5.08 18.86
N ILE A 152 4.10 4.00 19.62
CA ILE A 152 5.33 3.79 20.40
C ILE A 152 6.55 3.83 19.47
N LEU A 153 6.52 3.06 18.37
CA LEU A 153 7.63 3.00 17.42
C LEU A 153 7.92 4.36 16.79
N LEU A 154 6.88 5.10 16.41
CA LEU A 154 7.02 6.43 15.85
C LEU A 154 7.70 7.38 16.85
N ARG A 155 7.18 7.47 18.08
CA ARG A 155 7.74 8.38 19.09
C ARG A 155 9.17 8.00 19.44
N HIS A 156 9.46 6.71 19.60
CA HIS A 156 10.81 6.19 19.81
C HIS A 156 11.76 6.56 18.68
N PHE A 157 11.32 6.40 17.44
CA PHE A 157 12.10 6.78 16.26
C PHE A 157 12.40 8.29 16.25
N LEU A 158 11.39 9.13 16.52
CA LEU A 158 11.54 10.58 16.57
C LEU A 158 12.55 11.03 17.63
N HIS A 159 12.52 10.41 18.82
CA HIS A 159 13.52 10.64 19.86
C HIS A 159 14.92 10.17 19.44
N LYS A 160 15.06 8.92 18.99
CA LYS A 160 16.35 8.31 18.61
C LYS A 160 17.09 9.14 17.54
N LYS A 161 16.33 9.70 16.61
CA LYS A 161 16.84 10.50 15.49
C LYS A 161 16.84 12.01 15.75
N ARG A 162 16.48 12.44 16.97
CA ARG A 162 16.43 13.86 17.37
C ARG A 162 15.57 14.74 16.44
N TYR A 163 14.51 14.18 15.84
CA TYR A 163 13.62 14.94 14.94
C TYR A 163 12.85 16.07 15.63
N PHE A 164 12.76 16.03 16.96
CA PHE A 164 12.23 17.13 17.77
C PHE A 164 13.18 18.34 17.78
N ASN A 165 14.50 18.13 17.63
CA ASN A 165 15.52 19.16 17.78
C ASN A 165 16.11 19.61 16.42
N ASP A 166 16.12 18.74 15.40
CA ASP A 166 16.76 19.00 14.11
C ASP A 166 15.82 18.97 12.89
N ARG A 167 16.30 19.53 11.76
CA ARG A 167 15.55 19.60 10.50
C ARG A 167 15.44 18.24 9.80
N THR A 168 14.38 18.15 9.01
CA THR A 168 13.92 17.03 8.19
C THR A 168 14.99 16.33 7.35
N SER A 169 15.27 15.06 7.63
CA SER A 169 16.00 14.14 6.74
C SER A 169 15.19 13.80 5.48
N ALA A 170 15.82 13.81 4.30
CA ALA A 170 15.20 13.33 3.06
C ALA A 170 14.84 11.82 3.15
N SER A 171 15.56 11.06 3.97
CA SER A 171 15.40 9.61 4.15
C SER A 171 14.46 9.19 5.29
N PHE A 172 13.66 10.10 5.85
CA PHE A 172 12.74 9.83 6.99
C PHE A 172 12.02 8.48 6.90
N TRP A 173 11.38 8.19 5.77
CA TRP A 173 10.58 6.97 5.61
C TRP A 173 11.42 5.70 5.45
N ALA A 174 12.60 5.80 4.83
CA ALA A 174 13.51 4.67 4.73
C ALA A 174 14.08 4.34 6.11
N GLU A 175 14.55 5.35 6.84
CA GLU A 175 15.07 5.19 8.20
C GLU A 175 14.01 4.68 9.18
N PHE A 176 12.77 5.19 9.09
CA PHE A 176 11.70 4.73 9.97
C PHE A 176 11.32 3.28 9.68
N ARG A 177 11.25 2.89 8.41
CA ARG A 177 11.00 1.51 8.02
C ARG A 177 12.10 0.57 8.53
N SER A 178 13.37 0.92 8.35
CA SER A 178 14.48 0.12 8.88
C SER A 178 14.44 -0.01 10.40
N PHE A 179 14.15 1.08 11.12
CA PHE A 179 13.97 1.05 12.58
C PHE A 179 12.82 0.12 13.00
N TRP A 180 11.68 0.20 12.32
CA TRP A 180 10.54 -0.63 12.63
C TRP A 180 10.82 -2.11 12.37
N GLU A 181 11.38 -2.45 11.20
CA GLU A 181 11.73 -3.83 10.84
C GLU A 181 12.77 -4.42 11.80
N GLU A 182 13.70 -3.60 12.33
CA GLU A 182 14.65 -4.00 13.38
C GLU A 182 13.93 -4.41 14.67
N ILE A 183 12.96 -3.62 15.14
CA ILE A 183 12.18 -3.92 16.35
C ILE A 183 11.21 -5.10 16.13
N GLU A 184 10.66 -5.26 14.93
CA GLU A 184 9.80 -6.41 14.63
C GLU A 184 10.56 -7.73 14.66
N LYS A 185 11.80 -7.74 14.18
CA LYS A 185 12.70 -8.91 14.24
C LYS A 185 13.10 -9.29 15.66
N ASP A 186 12.99 -8.39 16.63
CA ASP A 186 13.15 -8.74 18.04
C ASP A 186 12.03 -9.69 18.46
N GLY A 187 12.33 -10.98 18.58
CA GLY A 187 11.35 -12.01 18.92
C GLY A 187 10.95 -12.05 20.40
N ARG A 188 11.51 -11.17 21.25
CA ARG A 188 11.27 -11.21 22.69
C ARG A 188 9.81 -10.84 23.02
N PRO A 189 9.09 -11.65 23.82
CA PRO A 189 7.69 -11.39 24.16
C PRO A 189 7.46 -10.04 24.85
N GLN A 190 8.34 -9.65 25.79
CA GLN A 190 8.18 -8.42 26.58
C GLN A 190 8.66 -7.15 25.87
N LYS A 191 8.97 -7.20 24.56
CA LYS A 191 9.54 -6.03 23.87
C LYS A 191 8.62 -4.82 23.88
N TRP A 192 7.31 -5.05 23.72
CA TRP A 192 6.31 -3.99 23.66
C TRP A 192 6.11 -3.34 25.03
N GLU A 193 6.03 -4.15 26.09
CA GLU A 193 5.96 -3.68 27.48
C GLU A 193 7.16 -2.80 27.84
N ARG A 194 8.38 -3.23 27.46
CA ARG A 194 9.60 -2.44 27.69
C ARG A 194 9.60 -1.12 26.92
N LEU A 195 9.17 -1.13 25.67
CA LEU A 195 9.10 0.09 24.86
C LEU A 195 8.04 1.04 25.40
N GLU A 196 6.89 0.52 25.85
CA GLU A 196 5.84 1.32 26.49
C GLU A 196 6.32 1.93 27.81
N GLU A 197 7.06 1.18 28.64
CA GLU A 197 7.63 1.71 29.87
C GLU A 197 8.66 2.83 29.60
N ILE A 198 9.52 2.65 28.60
CA ILE A 198 10.46 3.70 28.16
C ILE A 198 9.69 4.93 27.65
N ASP A 199 8.62 4.72 26.89
CA ASP A 199 7.76 5.78 26.36
C ASP A 199 7.11 6.59 27.50
N LYS A 200 6.56 5.89 28.50
CA LYS A 200 5.93 6.48 29.68
C LYS A 200 6.91 7.34 30.47
N ARG A 201 8.08 6.79 30.83
CA ARG A 201 9.13 7.53 31.58
C ARG A 201 9.61 8.78 30.85
N ARG A 202 9.70 8.74 29.51
CA ARG A 202 10.08 9.92 28.70
C ARG A 202 8.98 10.97 28.67
N THR A 203 7.74 10.53 28.53
CA THR A 203 6.57 11.42 28.50
C THR A 203 6.40 12.14 29.83
N GLU A 204 6.58 11.45 30.96
CA GLU A 204 6.56 12.03 32.31
C GLU A 204 7.62 13.13 32.45
N ARG A 205 8.88 12.84 32.11
CA ARG A 205 9.97 13.83 32.16
C ARG A 205 9.80 15.03 31.23
N ALA A 206 8.99 14.90 30.17
CA ALA A 206 8.74 15.99 29.23
C ALA A 206 7.57 16.88 29.65
N ARG A 207 6.81 16.47 30.67
CA ARG A 207 5.71 17.25 31.28
C ARG A 207 6.18 18.08 32.48
N ASP A 208 7.22 17.62 33.16
CA ASP A 208 7.93 18.32 34.24
C ASP A 208 8.79 19.47 33.71
#